data_AF-A0A957N8E5-F1
#
_entry.id   AF-A0A957N8E5-F1
#
_cell.length_a   1.000
_cell.length_b   1.000
_cell.length_c   1.000
_cell.angle_alpha   90.00
_cell.angle_beta   90.00
_cell.angle_gamma   90.00
#
_symmetry.space_group_name_H-M   'P 1'
#
loop_
_entity.id
_entity.type
_entity.pdbx_description
1 polymer ?
#
loop_
_entity_poly.entity_id
_entity_poly.type
_entity_poly.pdbx_seq_one_letter_code
_entity_poly.pdbx_strand_id
1 'polypeptide(L)'
;SPGPEGTDLWQGDGLELQFDARLIDDYTNTRADEDDTQLGLAPAAAGDTLRSYRWLPFAREGVPAVGGVARALRTGPEWRGYNIEALIPWRELGLSRAEATVGTAFGFNISVNDNDGAAPVQQTVLSLSPARTTHDDPTEWATLILAE
;
A
#
# COMPACT_ATOMS: atom_id res chain seq x y z
N SER A 1 -0.97 9.11 -19.44
CA SER A 1 -1.51 7.76 -19.19
C SER A 1 -1.73 7.65 -17.68
N PRO A 2 -2.77 6.96 -17.16
CA PRO A 2 -2.94 6.75 -15.71
C PRO A 2 -1.79 5.98 -15.04
N GLY A 3 -0.88 5.40 -15.82
CA GLY A 3 0.17 4.50 -15.36
C GLY A 3 -0.18 3.02 -15.61
N PRO A 4 0.72 2.09 -15.23
CA PRO A 4 0.49 0.65 -15.30
C PRO A 4 -0.58 0.20 -14.29
N GLU A 5 -1.18 -0.96 -14.49
CA GLU A 5 -2.31 -1.49 -13.70
C GLU A 5 -2.14 -2.97 -13.35
N GLY A 6 -3.03 -3.50 -12.50
CA GLY A 6 -2.97 -4.89 -12.08
C GLY A 6 -1.66 -5.21 -11.37
N THR A 7 -1.07 -6.36 -11.69
CA THR A 7 0.22 -6.79 -11.12
C THR A 7 1.37 -5.82 -11.39
N ASP A 8 1.27 -4.96 -12.41
CA ASP A 8 2.30 -3.99 -12.78
C ASP A 8 2.10 -2.62 -12.12
N LEU A 9 1.07 -2.45 -11.27
CA LEU A 9 0.73 -1.16 -10.65
C LEU A 9 1.90 -0.50 -9.90
N TRP A 10 2.84 -1.27 -9.36
CA TRP A 10 4.02 -0.79 -8.63
C TRP A 10 5.03 -0.03 -9.51
N GLN A 11 4.92 -0.17 -10.84
CA GLN A 11 5.84 0.42 -11.83
C GLN A 11 5.47 1.86 -12.22
N GLY A 12 4.55 2.52 -11.51
CA GLY A 12 4.13 3.90 -11.79
C GLY A 12 3.92 4.71 -10.54
N ASP A 13 3.42 5.94 -10.72
CA ASP A 13 3.06 6.82 -9.61
C ASP A 13 1.96 6.19 -8.76
N GLY A 14 2.23 6.03 -7.47
CA GLY A 14 1.26 5.46 -6.55
C GLY A 14 1.81 5.26 -5.14
N LEU A 15 1.02 4.57 -4.34
CA LEU A 15 1.35 4.16 -2.99
C LEU A 15 1.41 2.64 -2.91
N GLU A 16 2.36 2.12 -2.15
CA GLU A 16 2.34 0.75 -1.62
C GLU A 16 2.07 0.81 -0.12
N LEU A 17 1.17 -0.03 0.37
CA LEU A 17 0.91 -0.26 1.78
C LEU A 17 1.28 -1.70 2.10
N GLN A 18 2.13 -1.90 3.10
CA GLN A 18 2.40 -3.20 3.71
C GLN A 18 1.77 -3.24 5.10
N PHE A 19 1.15 -4.37 5.44
CA PHE A 19 0.46 -4.57 6.71
C PHE A 19 0.60 -6.01 7.16
N ASP A 20 1.16 -6.20 8.36
CA ASP A 20 1.26 -7.49 9.05
C ASP A 20 0.15 -7.53 10.11
N ALA A 21 -0.78 -8.46 9.94
CA ALA A 21 -1.97 -8.59 10.76
C ALA A 21 -1.71 -9.29 12.09
N ARG A 22 -0.66 -10.09 12.22
CA ARG A 22 -0.33 -10.88 13.41
C ARG A 22 1.12 -10.74 13.83
N LEU A 23 1.63 -9.51 13.81
CA LEU A 23 2.98 -9.13 14.25
C LEU A 23 3.57 -9.88 15.46
N ILE A 24 2.75 -10.20 16.46
CA ILE A 24 3.24 -10.91 17.67
C ILE A 24 3.54 -12.38 17.40
N ASP A 25 2.78 -13.01 16.50
CA ASP A 25 2.88 -14.44 16.22
C ASP A 25 4.19 -14.75 15.49
N ASP A 26 4.71 -13.82 14.68
CA ASP A 26 5.83 -14.10 13.80
C ASP A 26 6.81 -12.93 13.55
N TYR A 27 6.90 -11.98 14.50
CA TYR A 27 7.77 -10.78 14.52
C TYR A 27 9.18 -10.87 13.89
N THR A 28 9.80 -12.06 13.88
CA THR A 28 11.17 -12.28 13.37
C THR A 28 11.21 -12.87 11.96
N ASN A 29 10.07 -13.12 11.33
CA ASN A 29 9.98 -13.68 9.99
C ASN A 29 10.42 -12.64 8.96
N THR A 30 11.57 -12.88 8.33
CA THR A 30 12.12 -11.97 7.31
C THR A 30 11.48 -12.15 5.93
N ARG A 31 10.31 -12.79 5.87
CA ARG A 31 9.59 -13.07 4.63
C ARG A 31 8.11 -13.09 4.91
N ALA A 32 7.38 -12.33 4.10
CA ALA A 32 5.94 -12.21 4.20
C ALA A 32 5.22 -13.55 3.96
N ASP A 33 4.17 -13.81 4.73
CA ASP A 33 3.37 -15.02 4.66
C ASP A 33 1.86 -14.77 4.44
N GLU A 34 0.96 -15.58 5.03
CA GLU A 34 -0.47 -15.56 4.75
C GLU A 34 -1.24 -14.43 5.42
N ASP A 35 -0.73 -13.85 6.51
CA ASP A 35 -1.37 -12.72 7.19
C ASP A 35 -0.74 -11.36 6.87
N ASP A 36 0.35 -11.38 6.11
CA ASP A 36 0.95 -10.20 5.50
C ASP A 36 0.24 -9.76 4.22
N THR A 37 -0.09 -8.48 4.16
CA THR A 37 -0.77 -7.86 3.03
C THR A 37 0.09 -6.77 2.40
N GLN A 38 0.22 -6.80 1.07
CA GLN A 38 0.78 -5.70 0.28
C GLN A 38 -0.27 -5.21 -0.73
N LEU A 39 -0.66 -3.94 -0.59
CA LEU A 39 -1.63 -3.26 -1.45
C LEU A 39 -0.98 -2.12 -2.22
N GLY A 40 -1.34 -1.98 -3.48
CA GLY A 40 -1.02 -0.81 -4.31
C GLY A 40 -2.25 0.06 -4.47
N LEU A 41 -2.07 1.38 -4.42
CA LEU A 41 -3.11 2.38 -4.67
C LEU A 41 -2.55 3.45 -5.61
N ALA A 42 -3.27 3.77 -6.67
CA ALA A 42 -2.91 4.86 -7.57
C ALA A 42 -4.15 5.61 -8.07
N PRO A 43 -4.03 6.88 -8.47
CA PRO A 43 -5.13 7.57 -9.12
C PRO A 43 -5.57 6.86 -10.42
N ALA A 44 -6.87 6.81 -10.66
CA ALA A 44 -7.41 6.48 -11.97
C ALA A 44 -7.17 7.61 -12.98
N ALA A 45 -7.40 7.34 -14.28
CA ALA A 45 -7.14 8.32 -15.34
C ALA A 45 -7.90 9.65 -15.19
N ALA A 46 -9.13 9.58 -14.67
CA ALA A 46 -9.96 10.76 -14.39
C ALA A 46 -9.53 11.49 -13.10
N GLY A 47 -8.71 10.85 -12.25
CA GLY A 47 -8.16 11.45 -11.03
C GLY A 47 -9.18 11.68 -9.93
N ASP A 48 -10.32 10.97 -9.96
CA ASP A 48 -11.45 11.03 -9.02
C ASP A 48 -11.69 9.71 -8.26
N THR A 49 -11.13 8.61 -8.75
CA THR A 49 -11.21 7.26 -8.16
C THR A 49 -9.83 6.63 -8.03
N LEU A 50 -9.74 5.50 -7.31
CA LEU A 50 -8.51 4.74 -7.13
C LEU A 50 -8.48 3.50 -8.02
N ARG A 51 -7.29 3.19 -8.52
CA ARG A 51 -6.91 1.85 -8.99
C ARG A 51 -6.20 1.17 -7.83
N SER A 52 -6.46 -0.11 -7.63
CA SER A 52 -5.87 -0.88 -6.54
C SER A 52 -5.50 -2.28 -6.97
N TYR A 53 -4.45 -2.82 -6.36
CA TYR A 53 -4.05 -4.22 -6.53
C TYR A 53 -3.49 -4.77 -5.23
N ARG A 54 -3.64 -6.08 -5.00
CA ARG A 54 -3.05 -6.79 -3.87
C ARG A 54 -2.04 -7.80 -4.41
N TRP A 55 -0.78 -7.67 -4.00
CA TRP A 55 0.30 -8.60 -4.35
C TRP A 55 0.49 -9.70 -3.30
N LEU A 56 0.37 -9.33 -2.02
CA LEU A 56 0.47 -10.26 -0.89
C LEU A 56 -0.84 -10.30 -0.09
N PRO A 57 -1.21 -11.47 0.47
CA PRO A 57 -0.53 -12.75 0.29
C PRO A 57 -0.83 -13.33 -1.11
N PHE A 58 0.08 -14.12 -1.68
CA PHE A 58 -0.07 -14.65 -3.05
C PHE A 58 -1.36 -15.47 -3.24
N ALA A 59 -1.81 -16.19 -2.22
CA ALA A 59 -3.07 -16.95 -2.25
C ALA A 59 -4.31 -16.06 -2.47
N ARG A 60 -4.19 -14.75 -2.26
CA ARG A 60 -5.26 -13.76 -2.38
C ARG A 60 -4.92 -12.67 -3.40
N GLU A 61 -3.90 -12.87 -4.24
CA GLU A 61 -3.47 -11.90 -5.24
C GLU A 61 -4.64 -11.48 -6.15
N GLY A 62 -4.74 -10.19 -6.45
CA GLY A 62 -5.77 -9.65 -7.35
C GLY A 62 -6.32 -8.29 -6.91
N VAL A 63 -7.50 -7.93 -7.42
CA VAL A 63 -8.11 -6.63 -7.13
C VAL A 63 -8.85 -6.69 -5.78
N PRO A 64 -8.41 -5.93 -4.74
CA PRO A 64 -9.08 -5.89 -3.45
C PRO A 64 -10.34 -5.01 -3.51
N ALA A 65 -11.26 -5.21 -2.57
CA ALA A 65 -12.43 -4.34 -2.44
C ALA A 65 -12.09 -3.09 -1.59
N VAL A 66 -11.20 -2.24 -2.11
CA VAL A 66 -10.84 -0.94 -1.54
C VAL A 66 -11.77 0.14 -2.10
N GLY A 67 -12.35 0.95 -1.21
CA GLY A 67 -13.05 2.17 -1.59
C GLY A 67 -12.14 3.38 -1.44
N GLY A 68 -12.43 4.48 -2.11
CA GLY A 68 -11.66 5.70 -1.93
C GLY A 68 -11.76 6.64 -3.12
N VAL A 69 -11.14 7.81 -2.96
CA VAL A 69 -11.07 8.86 -3.97
C VAL A 69 -9.62 9.31 -4.12
N ALA A 70 -9.23 9.62 -5.35
CA ALA A 70 -8.07 10.45 -5.61
C ALA A 70 -8.55 11.87 -5.89
N ARG A 71 -7.70 12.85 -5.62
CA ARG A 71 -7.91 14.23 -6.07
C ARG A 71 -6.61 14.80 -6.57
N ALA A 72 -6.55 15.07 -7.86
CA ALA A 72 -5.43 15.80 -8.45
C ALA A 72 -5.28 17.16 -7.76
N LEU A 73 -4.07 17.45 -7.31
CA LEU A 73 -3.67 18.74 -6.78
C LEU A 73 -2.90 19.51 -7.85
N ARG A 74 -3.31 20.76 -8.05
CA ARG A 74 -2.56 21.75 -8.84
C ARG A 74 -2.35 22.97 -7.98
N THR A 75 -1.14 23.14 -7.47
CA THR A 75 -0.74 24.31 -6.69
C THR A 75 0.16 25.19 -7.55
N GLY A 76 -0.47 25.95 -8.44
CA GLY A 76 0.24 26.81 -9.40
C GLY A 76 0.73 26.07 -10.65
N PRO A 77 1.52 26.75 -11.50
CA PRO A 77 1.94 26.21 -12.80
C PRO A 77 3.00 25.09 -12.70
N GLU A 78 3.76 25.04 -11.60
CA GLU A 78 4.96 24.19 -11.47
C GLU A 78 4.76 22.95 -10.60
N TRP A 79 3.74 22.94 -9.74
CA TRP A 79 3.50 21.83 -8.81
C TRP A 79 2.23 21.07 -9.15
N ARG A 80 2.43 19.78 -9.42
CA ARG A 80 1.37 18.80 -9.64
C ARG A 80 1.57 17.68 -8.65
N GLY A 81 0.46 17.17 -8.12
CA GLY A 81 0.45 16.02 -7.25
C GLY A 81 -0.97 15.50 -7.13
N TYR A 82 -1.20 14.67 -6.13
CA TYR A 82 -2.54 14.18 -5.82
C TYR A 82 -2.65 13.86 -4.34
N ASN A 83 -3.86 13.97 -3.82
CA ASN A 83 -4.23 13.37 -2.55
C ASN A 83 -4.93 12.05 -2.83
N ILE A 84 -4.60 11.02 -2.05
CA ILE A 84 -5.34 9.76 -1.99
C ILE A 84 -6.01 9.69 -0.62
N GLU A 85 -7.31 9.41 -0.62
CA GLU A 85 -8.07 9.02 0.57
C GLU A 85 -8.67 7.64 0.31
N ALA A 86 -8.34 6.67 1.16
CA ALA A 86 -8.71 5.27 0.97
C ALA A 86 -9.45 4.72 2.20
N LEU A 87 -10.50 3.95 1.93
CA LEU A 87 -11.22 3.12 2.88
C LEU A 87 -10.84 1.66 2.59
N ILE A 88 -10.00 1.09 3.45
CA ILE A 88 -9.53 -0.29 3.33
C ILE A 88 -10.28 -1.12 4.38
N PRO A 89 -11.18 -2.03 3.98
CA PRO A 89 -11.84 -2.93 4.93
C PRO A 89 -10.83 -3.87 5.60
N TRP A 90 -11.00 -4.15 6.90
CA TRP A 90 -10.12 -5.06 7.66
C TRP A 90 -9.87 -6.40 6.97
N ARG A 91 -10.90 -6.99 6.33
CA ARG A 91 -10.76 -8.25 5.59
C ARG A 91 -9.72 -8.18 4.47
N GLU A 92 -9.55 -7.02 3.85
CA GLU A 92 -8.57 -6.84 2.77
C GLU A 92 -7.14 -6.88 3.31
N LEU A 93 -6.97 -6.59 4.61
CA LEU A 93 -5.74 -6.67 5.40
C LEU A 93 -5.60 -7.98 6.20
N GLY A 94 -6.41 -9.00 5.90
CA GLY A 94 -6.33 -10.30 6.58
C GLY A 94 -6.98 -10.37 7.97
N LEU A 95 -7.65 -9.29 8.40
CA LEU A 95 -8.29 -9.20 9.72
C LEU A 95 -9.81 -9.31 9.66
N SER A 96 -10.40 -10.02 10.62
CA SER A 96 -11.81 -9.85 10.95
C SER A 96 -12.03 -8.56 11.76
N ARG A 97 -13.27 -8.07 11.77
CA ARG A 97 -13.65 -6.93 12.61
C ARG A 97 -13.45 -7.20 14.11
N ALA A 98 -13.54 -8.46 14.54
CA ALA A 98 -13.38 -8.83 15.94
C ALA A 98 -11.91 -8.81 16.39
N GLU A 99 -10.96 -8.99 15.46
CA GLU A 99 -9.52 -8.94 15.73
C GLU A 99 -8.96 -7.51 15.69
N ALA A 100 -9.62 -6.59 14.99
CA ALA A 100 -9.26 -5.17 14.93
C ALA A 100 -9.66 -4.41 16.21
N THR A 101 -9.00 -4.71 17.31
CA THR A 101 -9.24 -4.13 18.63
C THR A 101 -8.28 -2.98 18.95
N VAL A 102 -8.75 -1.98 19.71
CA VAL A 102 -7.90 -0.90 20.23
C VAL A 102 -6.75 -1.49 21.05
N GLY A 103 -5.55 -0.95 20.84
CA GLY A 103 -4.31 -1.39 21.45
C GLY A 103 -3.59 -2.50 20.68
N THR A 104 -4.21 -3.11 19.66
CA THR A 104 -3.52 -4.10 18.82
C THR A 104 -2.38 -3.45 18.06
N ALA A 105 -1.23 -4.11 18.08
CA ALA A 105 -0.05 -3.73 17.31
C ALA A 105 -0.01 -4.53 16.01
N PHE A 106 0.30 -3.85 14.91
CA PHE A 106 0.42 -4.39 13.57
C PHE A 106 1.78 -3.97 12.98
N GLY A 107 2.37 -4.79 12.12
CA GLY A 107 3.43 -4.30 11.25
C GLY A 107 2.81 -3.43 10.15
N PHE A 108 3.47 -2.33 9.81
CA PHE A 108 2.94 -1.33 8.90
C PHE A 108 4.06 -0.60 8.18
N ASN A 109 3.93 -0.49 6.87
CA ASN A 109 4.74 0.43 6.09
C ASN A 109 3.88 1.07 4.99
N ILE A 110 4.27 2.28 4.61
CA ILE A 110 3.73 2.95 3.43
C ILE A 110 4.89 3.48 2.60
N SER A 111 4.82 3.27 1.30
CA SER A 111 5.82 3.72 0.34
C SER A 111 5.14 4.50 -0.78
N VAL A 112 5.85 5.51 -1.30
CA VAL A 112 5.46 6.31 -2.46
C VAL A 112 6.33 5.90 -3.62
N ASN A 113 5.70 5.47 -4.70
CA ASN A 113 6.35 5.13 -5.96
C ASN A 113 6.22 6.30 -6.92
N ASP A 114 7.26 6.48 -7.72
CA ASP A 114 7.36 7.55 -8.71
C ASP A 114 7.95 7.03 -10.02
N ASN A 115 7.37 7.48 -11.12
CA ASN A 115 7.85 7.22 -12.47
C ASN A 115 7.48 8.35 -13.44
N ASP A 116 8.45 9.19 -13.74
CA ASP A 116 8.38 10.24 -14.77
C ASP A 116 8.63 9.72 -16.20
N GLY A 117 9.00 8.43 -16.33
CA GLY A 117 9.35 7.79 -17.59
C GLY A 117 8.14 7.37 -18.44
N ALA A 118 8.38 7.17 -19.74
CA ALA A 118 7.37 6.62 -20.65
C ALA A 118 7.21 5.10 -20.51
N ALA A 119 8.24 4.40 -20.01
CA ALA A 119 8.22 2.97 -19.75
C ALA A 119 7.76 2.71 -18.31
N PRO A 120 7.00 1.64 -18.06
CA PRO A 120 6.59 1.30 -16.70
C PRO A 120 7.79 0.74 -15.94
N VAL A 121 8.25 1.48 -14.92
CA VAL A 121 9.35 1.13 -14.03
C VAL A 121 9.21 1.93 -12.74
N GLN A 122 9.51 1.34 -11.59
CA GLN A 122 9.63 2.09 -10.34
C GLN A 122 10.97 2.85 -10.33
N GLN A 123 10.96 4.15 -10.65
CA GLN A 123 12.19 4.95 -10.72
C GLN A 123 12.67 5.33 -9.33
N THR A 124 11.73 5.77 -8.50
CA THR A 124 12.00 6.10 -7.09
C THR A 124 10.96 5.42 -6.21
N VAL A 125 11.42 5.00 -5.03
CA VAL A 125 10.56 4.59 -3.93
C VAL A 125 11.01 5.30 -2.65
N LEU A 126 10.08 6.00 -2.01
CA LEU A 126 10.28 6.62 -0.70
C LEU A 126 9.41 5.88 0.31
N SER A 127 9.98 5.44 1.43
CA SER A 127 9.26 4.59 2.40
C SER A 127 9.23 5.21 3.78
N LEU A 128 8.14 4.97 4.51
CA LEU A 128 8.00 5.37 5.91
C LEU A 128 9.08 4.70 6.77
N SER A 129 9.29 3.40 6.59
CA SER A 129 10.36 2.68 7.26
C SER A 129 11.71 2.95 6.58
N PRO A 130 12.73 3.46 7.31
CA PRO A 130 14.08 3.61 6.79
C PRO A 130 14.83 2.28 6.70
N ALA A 131 14.29 1.19 7.26
CA ALA A 131 14.90 -0.14 7.22
C ALA A 131 14.58 -0.89 5.93
N ARG A 132 13.63 -0.42 5.11
CA ARG A 132 13.14 -1.13 3.92
C ARG A 132 14.27 -1.35 2.90
N THR A 133 14.57 -2.61 2.63
CA THR A 133 15.46 -3.05 1.55
C THR A 133 14.72 -3.87 0.50
N THR A 134 13.60 -4.51 0.86
CA THR A 134 12.71 -5.24 -0.06
C THR A 134 11.24 -4.88 0.17
N HIS A 135 10.33 -5.50 -0.59
CA HIS A 135 8.89 -5.31 -0.49
C HIS A 135 8.20 -6.33 0.43
N ASP A 136 8.85 -7.46 0.71
CA ASP A 136 8.28 -8.67 1.30
C ASP A 136 9.00 -9.14 2.57
N ASP A 137 9.69 -8.25 3.28
CA ASP A 137 10.30 -8.51 4.60
C ASP A 137 9.55 -7.73 5.71
N PRO A 138 8.63 -8.38 6.46
CA PRO A 138 7.87 -7.76 7.53
C PRO A 138 8.72 -7.18 8.67
N THR A 139 9.93 -7.72 8.90
CA THR A 139 10.82 -7.23 9.97
C THR A 139 11.36 -5.83 9.70
N GLU A 140 11.25 -5.37 8.45
CA GLU A 140 11.61 -4.02 8.03
C GLU A 140 10.45 -3.03 8.17
N TRP A 141 9.25 -3.46 8.55
CA TRP A 141 8.09 -2.59 8.68
C TRP A 141 8.04 -1.93 10.07
N ALA A 142 7.42 -0.75 10.16
CA ALA A 142 7.23 -0.08 11.44
C ALA A 142 6.07 -0.70 12.22
N THR A 143 5.93 -0.34 13.49
CA THR A 143 4.75 -0.76 14.28
C THR A 143 3.67 0.31 14.23
N LEU A 144 2.45 -0.09 13.85
CA LEU A 144 1.23 0.71 14.00
C LEU A 144 0.42 0.17 15.18
N ILE A 145 -0.02 1.06 16.06
CA ILE A 145 -0.91 0.72 17.18
C ILE A 145 -2.28 1.32 16.88
N LEU A 146 -3.32 0.49 16.88
CA LEU A 146 -4.69 0.95 16.70
C LEU A 146 -5.15 1.71 17.95
N ALA A 147 -5.45 2.99 17.82
CA ALA A 147 -5.91 3.86 18.90
C ALA A 147 -7.42 4.18 18.79
N GLU A 148 -7.96 4.85 19.82
CA GLU A 148 -9.35 5.36 19.85
C GLU A 148 -9.59 6.56 18.92
#